data_AF-A0A927MHV8-F1
#
_entry.id   AF-A0A927MHV8-F1
#
_cell.length_a   1.000
_cell.length_b   1.000
_cell.length_c   1.000
_cell.angle_alpha   90.00
_cell.angle_beta   90.00
_cell.angle_gamma   90.00
#
_symmetry.space_group_name_H-M   'P 1'
#
loop_
_entity.id
_entity.type
_entity.pdbx_description
1 polymer ?
#
loop_
_entity_poly.entity_id
_entity_poly.type
_entity_poly.pdbx_seq_one_letter_code
_entity_poly.pdbx_strand_id
1 'polypeptide(L)' 'MQSVTQQGLIVGALHNHWLYMNPALFYISIQFVESPMDFAKKLAYSFSLLSCSTVAE' A
#
# COMPACT_ATOMS: atom_id res chain seq x y z
N MET A 1 -5.44 1.34 -1.62
CA MET A 1 -5.66 0.01 -2.25
C MET A 1 -6.04 0.13 -3.73
N GLN A 2 -7.07 0.92 -4.08
CA GLN A 2 -7.53 1.06 -5.47
C GLN A 2 -6.44 1.44 -6.48
N SER A 3 -5.60 2.44 -6.18
CA SER A 3 -4.52 2.81 -7.11
C SER A 3 -3.48 1.70 -7.30
N VAL A 4 -3.22 0.89 -6.27
CA VAL A 4 -2.24 -0.22 -6.35
C VAL A 4 -2.74 -1.25 -7.37
N THR A 5 -4.01 -1.67 -7.26
CA THR A 5 -4.59 -2.65 -8.18
C THR A 5 -4.77 -2.09 -9.59
N GLN A 6 -5.12 -0.81 -9.74
CA GLN A 6 -5.23 -0.15 -11.06
C GLN A 6 -3.89 -0.05 -11.80
N GLN A 7 -2.78 0.06 -11.08
CA GLN A 7 -1.43 0.02 -11.67
C GLN A 7 -1.01 -1.40 -12.12
N GLY A 8 -1.86 -2.41 -11.88
CA GLY A 8 -1.57 -3.82 -12.16
C GLY A 8 -0.67 -4.48 -11.13
N LEU A 9 -0.54 -3.88 -9.93
CA LEU A 9 0.17 -4.50 -8.81
C LEU A 9 -0.75 -5.47 -8.08
N ILE A 10 -0.23 -6.64 -7.71
CA ILE A 10 -1.00 -7.70 -7.06
C ILE A 10 -0.89 -7.52 -5.55
N VAL A 11 -2.02 -7.48 -4.85
CA VAL A 11 -2.04 -7.55 -3.38
C VAL A 11 -2.14 -9.02 -2.98
N GLY A 12 -1.04 -9.59 -2.51
CA GLY A 12 -0.98 -11.00 -2.14
C GLY A 12 -1.51 -11.29 -0.74
N ALA A 13 -1.34 -10.35 0.20
CA ALA A 13 -1.85 -10.49 1.56
C ALA A 13 -2.06 -9.12 2.22
N LEU A 14 -3.06 -9.06 3.10
CA LEU A 14 -3.27 -7.98 4.06
C LEU A 14 -3.51 -8.64 5.42
N HIS A 15 -2.71 -8.29 6.42
CA HIS A 15 -2.81 -8.91 7.74
C HIS A 15 -2.38 -7.97 8.86
N ASN A 16 -2.83 -8.29 10.07
CA ASN A 16 -2.46 -7.66 11.33
C ASN A 16 -2.01 -8.78 12.29
N HIS A 17 -0.98 -8.51 13.09
CA HIS A 17 -0.41 -9.50 14.01
C HIS A 17 -0.98 -9.44 15.44
N TRP A 18 -1.62 -8.34 15.82
CA TRP A 18 -2.06 -8.08 17.19
C TRP A 18 -3.53 -7.62 17.24
N LEU A 19 -4.39 -8.49 17.75
CA LEU A 19 -5.84 -8.29 17.86
C LEU A 19 -6.27 -7.01 18.60
N TYR A 20 -5.49 -6.54 19.58
CA TYR A 20 -5.88 -5.43 20.47
C TYR A 20 -4.93 -4.23 20.44
N MET A 21 -4.11 -4.13 19.40
CA MET A 21 -3.16 -3.03 19.25
C MET A 21 -3.89 -1.73 18.87
N ASN A 22 -3.53 -0.63 19.54
CA ASN A 22 -4.03 0.72 19.23
C ASN A 22 -2.85 1.71 19.13
N PRO A 23 -2.60 2.32 17.96
CA PRO A 23 -3.36 2.20 16.71
C PRO A 23 -3.15 0.84 16.03
N ALA A 24 -4.15 0.34 15.30
CA ALA A 24 -4.03 -0.90 14.55
C ALA A 24 -2.96 -0.79 13.44
N LEU A 25 -1.97 -1.67 13.45
CA LEU A 25 -0.96 -1.77 12.38
C LEU A 25 -1.34 -2.88 11.39
N PHE A 26 -1.40 -2.53 10.10
CA PHE A 26 -1.63 -3.49 9.03
C PHE A 26 -0.39 -3.62 8.15
N TYR A 27 -0.09 -4.85 7.76
CA TYR A 27 0.99 -5.21 6.84
C TYR A 27 0.38 -5.65 5.52
N ILE A 28 0.93 -5.13 4.42
CA ILE A 28 0.49 -5.46 3.06
C ILE A 28 1.66 -6.04 2.27
N SER A 29 1.42 -7.18 1.62
CA SER A 29 2.37 -7.80 0.70
C SER A 29 1.93 -7.48 -0.73
N ILE A 30 2.73 -6.69 -1.43
CA ILE A 30 2.48 -6.27 -2.82
C ILE A 30 3.50 -6.96 -3.72
N GLN A 31 3.04 -7.48 -4.86
CA GLN A 31 3.84 -8.26 -5.80
C GLN A 31 3.68 -7.72 -7.22
N PHE A 32 4.71 -7.94 -8.05
CA PHE A 32 4.73 -7.58 -9.46
C PHE A 32 5.70 -8.50 -10.20
N VAL A 33 5.32 -8.95 -11.39
CA VAL A 33 6.05 -10.01 -12.13
C VAL A 33 6.97 -9.41 -13.21
N GLU A 34 6.81 -8.14 -13.56
CA GLU A 34 7.63 -7.47 -14.58
C GLU A 34 8.87 -6.76 -13.99
N SER A 35 9.43 -5.80 -14.74
CA SER A 35 10.64 -5.06 -14.38
C SER A 35 10.59 -4.40 -12.98
N PRO A 36 11.66 -4.53 -12.16
CA PRO A 36 11.75 -3.86 -10.85
C PRO A 36 11.64 -2.34 -10.92
N MET A 37 12.09 -1.73 -12.03
CA MET A 37 11.99 -0.28 -12.22
C MET A 37 10.54 0.16 -12.37
N ASP A 38 9.74 -0.63 -13.09
CA ASP A 38 8.31 -0.34 -13.26
C ASP A 38 7.55 -0.59 -11.96
N PHE A 39 7.93 -1.63 -11.20
CA PHE A 39 7.41 -1.83 -9.84
C PHE A 39 7.59 -0.58 -8.98
N ALA A 40 8.82 -0.07 -8.90
CA ALA A 40 9.14 1.10 -8.09
C ALA A 40 8.33 2.34 -8.49
N LYS A 41 8.23 2.63 -9.80
CA LYS A 41 7.47 3.79 -10.32
C LYS A 41 5.98 3.67 -10.02
N LYS A 42 5.38 2.50 -10.28
CA LYS A 42 3.96 2.23 -10.06
C LYS A 42 3.59 2.28 -8.58
N LEU A 43 4.46 1.75 -7.73
CA LEU A 43 4.29 1.79 -6.28
C LEU A 43 4.39 3.22 -5.76
N ALA A 44 5.42 3.98 -6.19
CA ALA A 44 5.59 5.38 -5.82
C ALA A 44 4.38 6.24 -6.23
N TYR A 45 3.88 6.06 -7.45
CA TYR A 45 2.65 6.72 -7.90
C TYR A 45 1.48 6.39 -6.97
N SER A 46 1.26 5.11 -6.65
CA SER A 46 0.15 4.69 -5.81
C SER A 46 0.21 5.29 -4.40
N PHE A 47 1.42 5.45 -3.85
CA PHE A 47 1.65 6.05 -2.54
C PHE A 47 1.54 7.57 -2.56
N SER A 48 1.85 8.23 -3.69
CA SER A 48 1.70 9.67 -3.82
C SER A 48 0.24 10.16 -3.67
N LEU A 49 -0.73 9.27 -3.92
CA LEU A 49 -2.16 9.54 -3.77
C LEU A 49 -2.66 9.41 -2.33
N LEU A 50 -1.82 8.96 -1.40
CA LEU A 50 -2.14 8.96 0.01
C LEU A 50 -2.06 10.41 0.50
N SER A 51 -3.14 11.15 0.38
CA SER A 51 -3.24 12.48 0.97
C SER A 51 -3.35 12.35 2.49
N CYS A 52 -2.36 12.87 3.19
CA CYS A 52 -2.50 13.20 4.60
C CYS A 52 -3.35 14.48 4.65
N SER A 53 -4.62 14.36 5.04
CA SER A 53 -5.31 15.53 5.59
C SER A 53 -4.61 15.78 6.92
N THR A 54 -3.87 16.88 7.05
CA THR A 54 -3.45 17.35 8.38
C THR A 54 -4.72 17.48 9.21
N VAL A 55 -4.90 16.61 10.21
CA VAL A 55 -5.93 16.82 11.22
C VAL A 55 -5.47 18.07 11.97
N ALA A 56 -6.02 19.22 11.62
CA ALA A 56 -5.90 20.41 12.43
C ALA A 56 -6.57 20.10 13.77
N GLU A 57 -5.80 20.20 14.85
CA GLU A 57 -6.25 20.04 16.23
C GLU A 57 -7.42 20.96 16.59
#